data_AF-A0A062IJA2-F1
#
_entry.id   AF-A0A062IJA2-F1
#
_cell.length_a   1.000
_cell.length_b   1.000
_cell.length_c   1.000
_cell.angle_alpha   90.00
_cell.angle_beta   90.00
_cell.angle_gamma   90.00
#
_symmetry.space_group_name_H-M   'P 1'
#
loop_
_entity.id
_entity.type
_entity.pdbx_description
1 polymer ?
#
loop_
_entity_poly.entity_id
_entity_poly.type
_entity_poly.pdbx_seq_one_letter_code
_entity_poly.pdbx_strand_id
1 'polypeptide(L)'
;MKNDFFIIDYLKNSYSEFGDISKQFDNIFKTLKLNKKEAINAFYEIYSTDCHPALYADYRNQEVSHLASTKLIQNLASIVPPNTLERLAFSYIIYDITKEKIKYFNKKLSTEDINLALKNIEIANFDIGAFMQCINSQSLSIQKNDLK
;
A
#
# COMPACT_ATOMS: atom_id res chain seq x y z
N MET A 1 6.85 17.94 -24.38
CA MET A 1 6.64 16.81 -25.30
C MET A 1 7.59 15.63 -25.10
N LYS A 2 8.93 15.74 -25.17
CA LYS A 2 9.81 14.60 -24.86
C LYS A 2 9.81 14.20 -23.36
N ASN A 3 9.82 15.17 -22.45
CA ASN A 3 9.80 14.91 -21.00
C ASN A 3 8.52 14.21 -20.53
N ASP A 4 7.38 14.50 -21.17
CA ASP A 4 6.09 13.92 -20.80
C ASP A 4 6.03 12.41 -21.10
N PHE A 5 6.69 11.97 -22.18
CA PHE A 5 6.75 10.55 -22.54
C PHE A 5 7.55 9.73 -21.53
N PHE A 6 8.73 10.21 -21.12
CA PHE A 6 9.55 9.55 -20.09
C PHE A 6 8.82 9.44 -18.75
N ILE A 7 8.12 10.49 -18.34
CA ILE A 7 7.35 10.49 -17.09
C ILE A 7 6.20 9.49 -17.17
N ILE A 8 5.48 9.45 -18.29
CA ILE A 8 4.37 8.50 -18.47
C ILE A 8 4.87 7.05 -18.44
N ASP A 9 5.99 6.75 -19.09
CA ASP A 9 6.58 5.40 -19.07
C ASP A 9 7.06 5.02 -17.67
N TYR A 10 7.67 5.97 -16.94
CA TYR A 10 8.01 5.78 -15.53
C TYR A 10 6.78 5.46 -14.69
N LEU A 11 5.70 6.24 -14.81
CA LEU A 11 4.46 6.02 -14.08
C LEU A 11 3.85 4.64 -14.40
N LYS A 12 3.80 4.26 -15.68
CA LYS A 12 3.31 2.93 -16.09
C LYS A 12 4.10 1.81 -15.46
N ASN A 13 5.43 1.92 -15.42
CA ASN A 13 6.28 0.92 -14.80
C ASN A 13 6.08 0.88 -13.28
N SER A 14 6.08 2.03 -12.61
CA SER A 14 5.91 2.14 -11.16
C SER A 14 4.57 1.59 -10.65
N TYR A 15 3.49 1.79 -11.41
CA TYR A 15 2.14 1.32 -11.07
C TYR A 15 1.78 -0.04 -11.69
N SER A 16 2.69 -0.66 -12.44
CA SER A 16 2.45 -2.01 -12.96
C SER A 16 2.42 -3.05 -11.82
N GLU A 17 1.80 -4.20 -12.07
CA GLU A 17 1.82 -5.33 -11.11
C GLU A 17 3.24 -5.81 -10.80
N PHE A 18 4.17 -5.59 -11.73
CA PHE A 18 5.59 -5.94 -11.60
C PHE A 18 6.46 -4.73 -11.24
N GLY A 19 5.85 -3.58 -10.94
CA GLY A 19 6.53 -2.36 -10.54
C GLY A 19 7.18 -2.48 -9.18
N ASP A 20 8.18 -1.65 -8.91
CA ASP A 20 8.98 -1.73 -7.69
C ASP A 20 8.13 -1.48 -6.43
N ILE A 21 7.13 -0.59 -6.49
CA ILE A 21 6.21 -0.36 -5.36
C ILE A 21 5.31 -1.58 -5.13
N SER A 22 4.73 -2.16 -6.19
CA SER A 22 3.93 -3.39 -6.11
C SER A 22 4.72 -4.53 -5.45
N LYS A 23 5.97 -4.74 -5.89
CA LYS A 23 6.89 -5.74 -5.31
C LYS A 23 7.19 -5.48 -3.85
N GLN A 24 7.35 -4.22 -3.45
CA GLN A 24 7.61 -3.87 -2.06
C GLN A 24 6.40 -4.16 -1.16
N PHE A 25 5.18 -3.82 -1.59
CA PHE A 25 3.97 -4.23 -0.88
C PHE A 25 3.85 -5.76 -0.78
N ASP A 26 4.12 -6.49 -1.87
CA ASP A 26 4.12 -7.95 -1.85
C ASP A 26 5.15 -8.51 -0.87
N ASN A 27 6.33 -7.90 -0.79
CA ASN A 27 7.35 -8.30 0.17
C ASN A 27 6.88 -8.07 1.60
N ILE A 28 6.24 -6.94 1.89
CA ILE A 28 5.65 -6.68 3.21
C ILE A 28 4.63 -7.78 3.58
N PHE A 29 3.67 -8.08 2.70
CA PHE A 29 2.66 -9.11 2.99
C PHE A 29 3.29 -10.49 3.18
N LYS A 30 4.33 -10.83 2.40
CA LYS A 30 5.10 -12.07 2.57
C LYS A 30 5.86 -12.12 3.90
N THR A 31 6.57 -11.05 4.26
CA THR A 31 7.31 -10.94 5.52
C THR A 31 6.37 -11.12 6.72
N LEU A 32 5.17 -10.54 6.63
CA LEU A 32 4.14 -10.66 7.65
C LEU A 32 3.35 -11.98 7.58
N LYS A 33 3.64 -12.85 6.61
CA LYS A 33 2.92 -14.12 6.35
C LYS A 33 1.41 -13.95 6.21
N LEU A 34 0.98 -12.87 5.55
CA LEU A 34 -0.43 -12.55 5.34
C LEU A 34 -0.88 -12.96 3.94
N ASN A 35 -2.16 -13.30 3.82
CA ASN A 35 -2.80 -13.32 2.52
C ASN A 35 -2.98 -11.87 2.03
N LYS A 36 -2.37 -11.55 0.88
CA LYS A 36 -2.43 -10.21 0.28
C LYS A 36 -3.87 -9.71 0.10
N LYS A 37 -4.77 -10.55 -0.41
CA LYS A 37 -6.16 -10.15 -0.68
C LYS A 37 -6.91 -9.82 0.60
N GLU A 38 -6.72 -10.62 1.64
CA GLU A 38 -7.32 -10.38 2.96
C GLU A 38 -6.76 -9.10 3.61
N ALA A 39 -5.45 -8.86 3.52
CA ALA A 39 -4.81 -7.67 4.06
C ALA A 39 -5.30 -6.38 3.39
N ILE A 40 -5.41 -6.40 2.06
CA ILE A 40 -5.93 -5.27 1.28
C ILE A 40 -7.37 -4.96 1.69
N ASN A 41 -8.22 -5.99 1.77
CA ASN A 41 -9.61 -5.80 2.13
C ASN A 41 -9.74 -5.26 3.56
N ALA A 42 -8.91 -5.74 4.49
CA ALA A 42 -8.84 -5.20 5.84
C ALA A 42 -8.39 -3.72 5.87
N PHE A 43 -7.44 -3.32 5.01
CA PHE A 43 -7.03 -1.93 4.89
C PHE A 43 -8.17 -1.03 4.40
N TYR A 44 -8.87 -1.43 3.34
CA TYR A 44 -10.03 -0.68 2.85
C TYR A 44 -11.15 -0.60 3.89
N GLU A 45 -11.45 -1.71 4.57
CA GLU A 45 -12.50 -1.79 5.58
C GLU A 45 -12.26 -0.84 6.76
N ILE A 46 -11.03 -0.80 7.26
CA ILE A 46 -10.70 -0.06 8.48
C ILE A 46 -10.34 1.40 8.18
N TYR A 47 -9.69 1.68 7.06
CA TYR A 47 -9.09 3.00 6.80
C TYR A 47 -9.74 3.76 5.64
N SER A 48 -10.55 3.12 4.80
CA SER A 48 -11.24 3.82 3.70
C SER A 48 -12.71 4.14 3.99
N THR A 49 -13.31 3.55 5.02
CA THR A 49 -14.71 3.76 5.40
C THR A 49 -15.01 5.22 5.77
N ASP A 50 -14.12 5.86 6.54
CA ASP A 50 -14.31 7.24 6.97
C ASP A 50 -13.65 8.28 6.04
N CYS A 51 -12.57 7.91 5.35
CA CYS A 51 -11.82 8.85 4.50
C CYS A 51 -12.26 8.83 3.03
N HIS A 52 -12.72 7.69 2.50
CA HIS A 52 -13.01 7.51 1.08
C HIS A 52 -14.20 6.56 0.82
N PRO A 53 -15.43 6.94 1.23
CA PRO A 53 -16.60 6.05 1.22
C PRO A 53 -17.02 5.54 -0.17
N ALA A 54 -16.76 6.32 -1.24
CA ALA A 54 -17.03 5.88 -2.61
C ALA A 54 -16.11 4.74 -3.06
N LEU A 55 -14.85 4.74 -2.61
CA LEU A 55 -13.87 3.70 -2.93
C LEU A 55 -14.13 2.43 -2.13
N TYR A 56 -14.59 2.59 -0.89
CA TYR A 56 -15.06 1.49 -0.06
C TYR A 56 -16.25 0.74 -0.69
N ALA A 57 -17.18 1.47 -1.33
CA ALA A 57 -18.38 0.89 -1.94
C ALA A 57 -18.08 -0.06 -3.11
N ASP A 58 -17.12 0.28 -3.98
CA ASP A 58 -16.72 -0.58 -5.10
C ASP A 58 -16.00 -1.85 -4.63
N TYR A 59 -15.23 -1.75 -3.54
CA TYR A 59 -14.51 -2.89 -2.96
C TYR A 59 -15.40 -3.82 -2.12
N ARG A 60 -16.43 -3.31 -1.44
CA ARG A 60 -17.34 -4.09 -0.58
C ARG A 60 -18.10 -5.19 -1.35
N ASN A 61 -18.24 -5.07 -2.66
CA ASN A 61 -18.86 -6.09 -3.51
C ASN A 61 -18.02 -7.38 -3.63
N GLN A 62 -16.79 -7.40 -3.09
CA GLN A 62 -15.97 -8.60 -2.98
C GLN A 62 -16.19 -9.25 -1.61
N GLU A 63 -16.99 -10.32 -1.57
CA GLU A 63 -17.34 -11.09 -0.37
C GLU A 63 -16.10 -11.46 0.48
N VAL A 64 -15.89 -10.78 1.62
CA VAL A 64 -14.94 -11.19 2.65
C VAL A 64 -15.57 -11.05 4.04
N SER A 65 -15.30 -12.05 4.88
CA SER A 65 -15.73 -12.09 6.27
C SER A 65 -15.03 -11.01 7.11
N HIS A 66 -15.81 -10.03 7.56
CA HIS A 66 -15.43 -8.90 8.43
C HIS A 66 -14.56 -9.31 9.65
N LEU A 67 -14.76 -10.54 10.16
CA LEU A 67 -14.08 -11.04 11.36
C LEU A 67 -12.61 -11.41 11.13
N ALA A 68 -12.25 -11.79 9.90
CA ALA A 68 -10.86 -12.14 9.55
C ALA A 68 -9.99 -10.88 9.41
N SER A 69 -10.55 -9.82 8.83
CA SER A 69 -9.90 -8.51 8.63
C SER A 69 -9.43 -7.89 9.95
N THR A 70 -10.28 -7.88 10.98
CA THR A 70 -9.97 -7.20 12.25
C THR A 70 -8.87 -7.90 13.04
N LYS A 71 -8.87 -9.24 13.08
CA LYS A 71 -7.82 -10.01 13.76
C LYS A 71 -6.46 -9.88 13.06
N LEU A 72 -6.46 -9.86 11.73
CA LEU A 72 -5.25 -9.64 10.93
C LEU A 72 -4.59 -8.31 11.31
N ILE A 73 -5.38 -7.24 11.43
CA ILE A 73 -4.91 -5.88 11.73
C ILE A 73 -4.47 -5.77 13.18
N GLN A 74 -5.19 -6.36 14.14
CA GLN A 74 -4.79 -6.40 15.55
C GLN A 74 -3.44 -7.10 15.74
N ASN A 75 -3.20 -8.19 15.01
CA ASN A 75 -1.91 -8.89 15.05
C ASN A 75 -0.78 -8.07 14.43
N LEU A 76 -1.08 -7.17 13.49
CA LEU A 76 -0.07 -6.26 12.93
C LEU A 76 0.20 -5.08 13.85
N ALA A 77 -0.84 -4.51 14.46
CA ALA A 77 -0.72 -3.40 15.41
C ALA A 77 0.03 -3.79 16.70
N SER A 78 0.12 -5.08 17.04
CA SER A 78 0.95 -5.56 18.14
C SER A 78 2.44 -5.66 17.79
N ILE A 79 2.76 -5.70 16.49
CA ILE A 79 4.12 -5.78 15.98
C ILE A 79 4.62 -4.38 15.68
N VAL A 80 3.89 -3.53 14.97
CA VAL A 80 4.38 -2.19 14.58
C VAL A 80 3.92 -1.08 15.54
N PRO A 81 4.68 0.02 15.70
CA PRO A 81 4.30 1.16 16.50
C PRO A 81 2.95 1.74 16.08
N PRO A 82 2.25 2.45 17.00
CA PRO A 82 1.03 3.17 16.68
C PRO A 82 1.17 4.02 15.42
N ASN A 83 0.11 4.11 14.62
CA ASN A 83 0.03 4.86 13.36
C ASN A 83 0.88 4.32 12.19
N THR A 84 1.83 3.40 12.41
CA THR A 84 2.68 2.84 11.35
C THR A 84 1.87 1.98 10.39
N LEU A 85 0.95 1.17 10.93
CA LEU A 85 0.03 0.36 10.14
C LEU A 85 -0.97 1.21 9.36
N GLU A 86 -1.45 2.30 9.97
CA GLU A 86 -2.40 3.23 9.33
C GLU A 86 -1.77 3.93 8.14
N ARG A 87 -0.51 4.36 8.27
CA ARG A 87 0.27 4.93 7.17
C ARG A 87 0.52 3.93 6.05
N LEU A 88 0.85 2.68 6.39
CA LEU A 88 1.00 1.63 5.39
C LEU A 88 -0.33 1.37 4.64
N ALA A 89 -1.44 1.31 5.37
CA ALA A 89 -2.75 1.12 4.77
C ALA A 89 -3.13 2.29 3.86
N PHE A 90 -2.94 3.52 4.32
CA PHE A 90 -3.20 4.73 3.54
C PHE A 90 -2.35 4.76 2.26
N SER A 91 -1.05 4.53 2.37
CA SER A 91 -0.15 4.50 1.21
C SER A 91 -0.52 3.41 0.20
N TYR A 92 -0.94 2.24 0.66
CA TYR A 92 -1.47 1.20 -0.23
C TYR A 92 -2.73 1.66 -0.95
N ILE A 93 -3.70 2.22 -0.22
CA ILE A 93 -4.98 2.67 -0.78
C ILE A 93 -4.75 3.73 -1.86
N ILE A 94 -3.97 4.78 -1.57
CA ILE A 94 -3.69 5.83 -2.58
C ILE A 94 -2.92 5.27 -3.78
N TYR A 95 -2.00 4.32 -3.56
CA TYR A 95 -1.25 3.67 -4.64
C TYR A 95 -2.20 2.90 -5.56
N ASP A 96 -3.09 2.10 -4.99
CA ASP A 96 -4.01 1.24 -5.71
C ASP A 96 -5.07 2.06 -6.49
N ILE A 97 -5.62 3.12 -5.89
CA ILE A 97 -6.50 4.06 -6.58
C ILE A 97 -5.80 4.71 -7.76
N THR A 98 -4.55 5.12 -7.56
CA THR A 98 -3.78 5.80 -8.61
C THR A 98 -3.41 4.83 -9.73
N LYS A 99 -3.08 3.58 -9.38
CA LYS A 99 -2.86 2.49 -10.33
C LYS A 99 -4.08 2.30 -11.23
N GLU A 100 -5.27 2.17 -10.65
CA GLU A 100 -6.49 1.98 -11.43
C GLU A 100 -6.76 3.18 -12.32
N LYS A 101 -6.60 4.42 -11.81
CA LYS A 101 -6.70 5.63 -12.64
C LYS A 101 -5.74 5.57 -13.85
N ILE A 102 -4.46 5.30 -13.63
CA ILE A 102 -3.46 5.24 -14.70
C ILE A 102 -3.75 4.11 -15.70
N LYS A 103 -4.25 2.96 -15.23
CA LYS A 103 -4.60 1.80 -16.07
C LYS A 103 -5.76 2.11 -17.03
N TYR A 104 -6.77 2.86 -16.58
CA TYR A 104 -7.92 3.22 -17.42
C TYR A 104 -7.64 4.43 -18.34
N PHE A 105 -6.65 5.27 -18.03
CA PHE A 105 -6.21 6.34 -18.91
C PHE A 105 -5.22 5.84 -19.98
N ASN A 106 -5.75 5.13 -20.98
CA ASN A 106 -5.13 5.01 -22.31
C ASN A 106 -5.17 6.33 -23.12
N LYS A 107 -5.72 7.41 -22.53
CA LYS A 107 -5.76 8.78 -23.07
C LYS A 107 -4.82 9.70 -22.27
N LYS A 108 -4.35 10.77 -22.93
CA LYS A 108 -3.50 11.85 -22.39
C LYS A 108 -3.82 12.13 -20.91
N LEU A 109 -2.92 11.73 -20.00
CA LEU A 109 -2.93 12.17 -18.61
C LEU A 109 -2.75 13.69 -18.56
N SER A 110 -3.48 14.37 -17.69
CA SER A 110 -3.24 15.79 -17.42
C SER A 110 -1.95 15.98 -16.63
N THR A 111 -1.41 17.20 -16.61
CA THR A 111 -0.25 17.53 -15.77
C THR A 111 -0.58 17.34 -14.29
N GLU A 112 -1.82 17.63 -13.90
CA GLU A 112 -2.33 17.43 -12.54
C GLU A 112 -2.35 15.95 -12.16
N ASP A 113 -2.81 15.07 -13.05
CA ASP A 113 -2.82 13.62 -12.81
C ASP A 113 -1.40 13.07 -12.67
N ILE A 114 -0.48 13.52 -13.51
CA ILE A 114 0.94 13.16 -13.45
C ILE A 114 1.55 13.57 -12.11
N ASN A 115 1.33 14.82 -11.69
CA ASN A 115 1.87 15.33 -10.43
C ASN A 115 1.29 14.59 -9.22
N LEU A 116 -0.01 14.29 -9.24
CA LEU A 116 -0.64 13.51 -8.19
C LEU A 116 -0.05 12.09 -8.13
N ALA A 117 0.16 11.45 -9.28
CA ALA A 117 0.74 10.12 -9.34
C ALA A 117 2.18 10.08 -8.81
N LEU A 118 3.02 11.04 -9.19
CA LEU A 118 4.38 11.16 -8.66
C LEU A 118 4.37 11.36 -7.13
N LYS A 119 3.47 12.22 -6.62
CA LYS A 119 3.34 12.43 -5.18
C LYS A 119 2.89 11.17 -4.43
N ASN A 120 1.99 10.39 -5.02
CA ASN A 120 1.54 9.13 -4.41
C ASN A 120 2.64 8.05 -4.43
N ILE A 121 3.50 8.04 -5.45
CA ILE A 121 4.73 7.22 -5.48
C ILE A 121 5.67 7.62 -4.32
N GLU A 122 5.89 8.92 -4.11
CA GLU A 122 6.75 9.42 -3.02
C GLU A 122 6.22 9.01 -1.65
N ILE A 123 4.92 9.20 -1.40
CA ILE A 123 4.26 8.79 -0.15
C ILE A 123 4.42 7.27 0.06
N ALA A 124 4.13 6.47 -0.97
CA ALA A 124 4.24 5.02 -0.88
C ALA A 124 5.67 4.56 -0.56
N ASN A 125 6.67 5.07 -1.26
CA ASN A 125 8.07 4.71 -1.00
C ASN A 125 8.51 5.11 0.41
N PHE A 126 8.10 6.29 0.89
CA PHE A 126 8.42 6.74 2.25
C PHE A 126 7.81 5.81 3.30
N ASP A 127 6.50 5.55 3.21
CA ASP A 127 5.77 4.76 4.21
C ASP A 127 6.20 3.29 4.21
N ILE A 128 6.43 2.70 3.03
CA ILE A 128 7.00 1.36 2.89
C ILE A 128 8.39 1.29 3.53
N GLY A 129 9.27 2.27 3.23
CA GLY A 129 10.62 2.31 3.78
C GLY A 129 10.62 2.37 5.31
N ALA A 130 9.80 3.26 5.88
CA ALA A 130 9.63 3.39 7.32
C ALA A 130 9.09 2.09 7.95
N PHE A 131 8.10 1.46 7.32
CA PHE A 131 7.50 0.21 7.78
C PHE A 131 8.52 -0.94 7.79
N MET A 132 9.29 -1.09 6.71
CA MET A 132 10.31 -2.13 6.60
C MET A 132 11.46 -1.93 7.60
N GLN A 133 11.88 -0.69 7.86
CA GLN A 133 12.86 -0.41 8.92
C GLN A 133 12.34 -0.83 10.29
N CYS A 134 11.06 -0.57 10.56
CA CYS A 134 10.43 -0.98 11.81
C CYS A 134 10.46 -2.49 12.02
N ILE A 135 10.00 -3.28 11.03
CA ILE A 135 10.00 -4.74 11.13
C ILE A 135 11.43 -5.29 11.29
N ASN A 136 12.37 -4.77 10.51
CA ASN A 136 13.76 -5.24 10.55
C ASN A 136 14.43 -4.91 11.90
N SER A 137 14.21 -3.72 12.45
CA SER A 137 14.77 -3.34 13.76
C SER A 137 14.22 -4.20 14.91
N GLN A 138 12.96 -4.61 14.85
CA GLN A 138 12.38 -5.51 15.83
C GLN A 138 12.92 -6.94 15.72
N SER A 139 13.09 -7.46 14.51
CA SER A 139 13.70 -8.79 14.30
C SER A 139 15.11 -8.88 14.90
N LEU A 140 15.89 -7.80 14.80
CA LEU A 140 17.21 -7.67 15.41
C LEU A 140 17.16 -7.58 16.94
N SER A 141 16.10 -6.98 17.50
CA SER A 141 15.93 -6.86 18.95
C SER A 141 15.55 -8.19 19.62
N ILE A 142 14.74 -9.01 18.95
CA ILE A 142 14.34 -10.35 19.43
C ILE A 142 15.55 -11.30 19.42
N GLN A 143 16.30 -11.34 18.31
CA GLN A 143 17.51 -12.17 18.23
C GLN A 143 18.58 -11.81 19.28
N LYS A 144 18.70 -10.53 19.66
CA LYS A 144 19.64 -10.09 20.71
C LYS A 144 19.22 -10.50 22.12
N ASN A 145 17.92 -10.67 22.37
CA ASN A 145 17.42 -11.11 23.67
C ASN A 145 17.50 -12.64 23.84
N ASP A 146 17.47 -13.39 22.73
CA ASP A 146 17.65 -14.86 22.74
C ASP A 146 19.12 -15.30 22.86
N LEU A 147 20.07 -14.35 22.81
CA LEU A 147 21.52 -14.57 22.93
C LEU A 147 22.09 -14.18 24.31
N LYS A 148 21.23 -13.88 25.29
CA LYS A 148 21.60 -13.64 26.69
C LYS A 148 21.09 -14.76 27.58
#